data_AF-A0A932KA04-F1
#
_entry.id   AF-A0A932KA04-F1
#
_cell.length_a   1.000
_cell.length_b   1.000
_cell.length_c   1.000
_cell.angle_alpha   90.00
_cell.angle_beta   90.00
_cell.angle_gamma   90.00
#
_symmetry.space_group_name_H-M   'P 1'
#
loop_
_entity.id
_entity.type
_entity.pdbx_description
1 polymer ?
#
loop_
_entity_poly.entity_id
_entity_poly.type
_entity_poly.pdbx_seq_one_letter_code
_entity_poly.pdbx_strand_id
1 'polypeptide(L)'
;MRILVISSVLAPEHGWGTIARNTVMGLKAKGHDVSAVLQEKSQENLCPAIEGLPHPNTMMDSPLAWLRAARLIAKAIRAFKPDVIHIAVEPYALALPLLRPFMRIPPTLLILLGTYTVLPLHQTRTRWLMQRVYAQVTRFLSCSEYTRTQMLKAIEEKCSPALRDHVESHTTLFRLGVEDVPLPSKSPSSVKRILFLGGVKARKGVKELIDACGAFKRSSTVPFHLDVIGSFEPDTRYGKLILETIEKHDLQKNVTLHGHVPRERVEQALSEADLFVMLSKPAGIHFEGFGMVFLEAGIRGVPVIGPNGSGCKEAIDDGVSGYAVDPDDPEAVAQRMKWIFEEHRITAEGCRAWVKKHNVEQQTTAFEQAYGEMLSTPNGWSHSF
;
A
#
# COMPACT_ATOMS: atom_id res chain seq x y z
N MET A 1 -2.18 17.61 19.45
CA MET A 1 -3.44 17.87 18.70
C MET A 1 -4.38 16.69 18.90
N ARG A 2 -5.67 16.86 18.62
CA ARG A 2 -6.69 15.80 18.64
C ARG A 2 -6.95 15.33 17.21
N ILE A 3 -6.54 14.11 16.88
CA ILE A 3 -6.55 13.60 15.51
C ILE A 3 -7.51 12.42 15.42
N LEU A 4 -8.50 12.53 14.53
CA LEU A 4 -9.43 11.44 14.23
C LEU A 4 -8.96 10.69 12.99
N VAL A 5 -8.51 9.44 13.16
CA VAL A 5 -8.08 8.56 12.07
C VAL A 5 -9.26 7.73 11.57
N ILE A 6 -9.44 7.65 10.26
CA ILE A 6 -10.48 6.83 9.62
C ILE A 6 -9.79 5.76 8.76
N SER A 7 -10.02 4.48 9.09
CA SER A 7 -9.38 3.34 8.43
C SER A 7 -10.26 2.08 8.49
N SER A 8 -9.83 0.99 7.85
CA SER A 8 -10.49 -0.31 7.96
C SER A 8 -10.15 -0.99 9.29
N VAL A 9 -8.87 -1.14 9.59
CA VAL A 9 -8.36 -1.86 10.78
C VAL A 9 -7.04 -1.24 11.23
N LEU A 10 -6.64 -1.50 12.48
CA LEU A 10 -5.33 -1.12 13.04
C LEU A 10 -4.50 -2.37 13.37
N ALA A 11 -4.37 -3.26 12.39
CA ALA A 11 -3.63 -4.51 12.51
C ALA A 11 -2.80 -4.76 11.25
N PRO A 12 -1.61 -5.39 11.34
CA PRO A 12 -0.72 -5.61 10.21
C PRO A 12 -1.14 -6.80 9.31
N GLU A 13 -2.44 -6.99 9.11
CA GLU A 13 -2.99 -8.11 8.32
C GLU A 13 -2.88 -7.87 6.81
N HIS A 14 -2.95 -6.60 6.39
CA HIS A 14 -2.84 -6.17 5.02
C HIS A 14 -2.31 -4.72 4.94
N GLY A 15 -1.95 -4.26 3.75
CA GLY A 15 -1.31 -2.94 3.55
C GLY A 15 -2.02 -1.76 4.24
N TRP A 16 -3.34 -1.60 4.06
CA TRP A 16 -4.08 -0.54 4.75
C TRP A 16 -4.00 -0.60 6.28
N GLY A 17 -4.04 -1.81 6.84
CA GLY A 17 -4.02 -2.03 8.27
C GLY A 17 -2.64 -1.70 8.85
N THR A 18 -1.57 -2.14 8.19
CA THR A 18 -0.19 -1.77 8.55
C THR A 18 0.01 -0.25 8.51
N ILE A 19 -0.42 0.41 7.44
CA ILE A 19 -0.25 1.87 7.28
C ILE A 19 -1.03 2.63 8.35
N ALA A 20 -2.29 2.25 8.61
CA ALA A 20 -3.12 2.91 9.61
C ALA A 20 -2.61 2.65 11.04
N ARG A 21 -2.17 1.42 11.33
CA ARG A 21 -1.53 1.07 12.60
C ARG A 21 -0.28 1.92 12.84
N ASN A 22 0.63 1.95 11.87
CA ASN A 22 1.88 2.73 11.97
C ASN A 22 1.59 4.22 12.11
N THR A 23 0.57 4.72 11.42
CA THR A 23 0.08 6.10 11.57
C THR A 23 -0.37 6.38 13.01
N VAL A 24 -1.24 5.55 13.58
CA VAL A 24 -1.74 5.74 14.96
C VAL A 24 -0.60 5.65 15.98
N MET A 25 0.28 4.65 15.85
CA MET A 25 1.43 4.47 16.73
C MET A 25 2.37 5.68 16.69
N GLY A 26 2.73 6.12 15.49
CA GLY A 26 3.61 7.28 15.30
C GLY A 26 3.02 8.56 15.89
N LEU A 27 1.75 8.84 15.61
CA LEU A 27 1.06 10.03 16.15
C LEU A 27 0.97 10.00 17.68
N LYS A 28 0.69 8.84 18.28
CA LYS A 28 0.71 8.69 19.75
C LYS A 28 2.11 8.86 20.33
N ALA A 29 3.14 8.34 19.67
CA ALA A 29 4.53 8.50 20.10
C ALA A 29 4.99 9.97 20.11
N LYS A 30 4.44 10.80 19.19
CA LYS A 30 4.64 12.26 19.18
C LYS A 30 3.74 13.02 20.17
N GLY A 31 2.94 12.32 20.98
CA GLY A 31 2.13 12.92 22.05
C GLY A 31 0.77 13.48 21.61
N HIS A 32 0.27 13.09 20.42
CA HIS A 32 -1.08 13.48 20.00
C HIS A 32 -2.16 12.65 20.70
N ASP A 33 -3.31 13.29 20.94
CA ASP A 33 -4.53 12.61 21.34
C ASP A 33 -5.17 12.02 20.08
N VAL A 34 -5.23 10.69 19.98
CA VAL A 34 -5.68 9.99 18.77
C VAL A 34 -6.91 9.15 19.08
N SER A 35 -7.93 9.26 18.23
CA SER A 35 -9.08 8.36 18.21
C SER A 35 -9.31 7.85 16.79
N ALA A 36 -9.96 6.70 16.64
CA ALA A 36 -10.20 6.09 15.34
C ALA A 36 -11.68 5.79 15.05
N VAL A 37 -12.01 5.70 13.76
CA VAL A 37 -13.23 5.05 13.27
C VAL A 37 -12.81 3.90 12.35
N LEU A 38 -13.24 2.69 12.68
CA LEU A 38 -12.75 1.45 12.08
C LEU A 38 -13.89 0.60 11.49
N GLN A 39 -13.58 -0.20 10.48
CA GLN A 39 -14.46 -1.26 9.97
C GLN A 39 -14.56 -2.39 11.00
N GLU A 40 -13.41 -2.90 11.41
CA GLU A 40 -13.28 -4.07 12.27
C GLU A 40 -12.66 -3.69 13.61
N LYS A 41 -12.97 -4.49 14.62
CA LYS A 41 -12.34 -4.37 15.93
C LYS A 41 -10.88 -4.75 15.80
N SER A 42 -9.98 -3.82 16.14
CA SER A 42 -8.58 -4.19 16.30
C SER A 42 -8.41 -5.02 17.57
N GLN A 43 -7.67 -6.13 17.47
CA GLN A 43 -7.25 -6.88 18.66
C GLN A 43 -6.28 -6.04 19.52
N GLU A 44 -5.50 -5.18 18.88
CA GLU A 44 -4.64 -4.22 19.56
C GLU A 44 -5.43 -2.97 19.93
N ASN A 45 -5.57 -2.72 21.24
CA ASN A 45 -6.23 -1.52 21.75
C ASN A 45 -5.28 -0.29 21.69
N LEU A 46 -4.90 0.10 20.48
CA LEU A 46 -3.93 1.19 20.25
C LEU A 46 -4.50 2.56 20.62
N CYS A 47 -5.80 2.79 20.40
CA CYS A 47 -6.46 4.04 20.74
C CYS A 47 -7.99 3.83 20.88
N PRO A 48 -8.73 4.74 21.53
CA PRO A 48 -10.18 4.69 21.56
C PRO A 48 -10.75 4.71 20.14
N ALA A 49 -11.58 3.72 19.81
CA ALA A 49 -12.13 3.57 18.46
C ALA A 49 -13.66 3.38 18.46
N ILE A 50 -14.31 3.91 17.42
CA ILE A 50 -15.68 3.57 17.06
C ILE A 50 -15.63 2.57 15.90
N GLU A 51 -16.18 1.38 16.12
CA GLU A 51 -16.15 0.27 15.16
C GLU A 51 -17.42 0.19 14.31
N GLY A 52 -17.36 -0.60 13.23
CA GLY A 52 -18.52 -0.96 12.42
C GLY A 52 -18.71 -0.12 11.15
N LEU A 53 -17.66 0.55 10.65
CA LEU A 53 -17.66 1.07 9.28
C LEU A 53 -17.93 -0.07 8.28
N PRO A 54 -18.57 0.21 7.13
CA PRO A 54 -18.65 -0.75 6.05
C PRO A 54 -17.26 -1.12 5.51
N HIS A 55 -17.14 -2.27 4.88
CA HIS A 55 -15.92 -2.64 4.16
C HIS A 55 -15.63 -1.60 3.04
N PRO A 56 -14.36 -1.23 2.77
CA PRO A 56 -14.03 -0.20 1.76
C PRO A 56 -14.59 -0.49 0.37
N ASN A 57 -14.64 -1.76 -0.06
CA ASN A 57 -15.28 -2.11 -1.33
C ASN A 57 -16.80 -1.88 -1.31
N THR A 58 -17.48 -2.13 -0.18
CA THR A 58 -18.92 -1.84 -0.06
C THR A 58 -19.22 -0.34 -0.12
N MET A 59 -18.26 0.51 0.28
CA MET A 59 -18.34 1.95 0.06
C MET A 59 -18.34 2.32 -1.43
N MET A 60 -17.89 1.45 -2.34
CA MET A 60 -17.99 1.72 -3.78
C MET A 60 -19.40 1.41 -4.32
N ASP A 61 -20.06 0.39 -3.77
CA ASP A 61 -21.23 -0.20 -4.39
C ASP A 61 -22.57 0.28 -3.77
N SER A 62 -22.56 0.77 -2.53
CA SER A 62 -23.79 1.00 -1.76
C SER A 62 -23.88 2.39 -1.11
N PRO A 63 -24.88 3.21 -1.49
CA PRO A 63 -25.17 4.48 -0.81
C PRO A 63 -25.57 4.32 0.67
N LEU A 64 -26.16 3.18 1.05
CA LEU A 64 -26.48 2.88 2.45
C LEU A 64 -25.20 2.74 3.29
N ALA A 65 -24.12 2.24 2.69
CA ALA A 65 -22.82 2.21 3.34
C ALA A 65 -22.31 3.62 3.62
N TRP A 66 -22.50 4.58 2.71
CA TRP A 66 -22.12 5.98 2.93
C TRP A 66 -22.87 6.59 4.10
N LEU A 67 -24.18 6.37 4.20
CA LEU A 67 -25.01 6.86 5.31
C LEU A 67 -24.57 6.26 6.65
N ARG A 68 -24.30 4.95 6.68
CA ARG A 68 -23.78 4.27 7.88
C ARG A 68 -22.43 4.83 8.30
N ALA A 69 -21.49 4.96 7.36
CA ALA A 69 -20.18 5.55 7.61
C ALA A 69 -20.30 7.00 8.10
N ALA A 70 -21.13 7.81 7.45
CA ALA A 70 -21.40 9.19 7.83
C ALA A 70 -21.93 9.27 9.28
N ARG A 71 -22.91 8.46 9.66
CA ARG A 71 -23.43 8.41 11.05
C ARG A 71 -22.32 8.11 12.06
N LEU A 72 -21.46 7.14 11.79
CA LEU A 72 -20.37 6.75 12.70
C LEU A 72 -19.30 7.85 12.79
N ILE A 73 -18.90 8.41 11.65
CA ILE A 73 -17.94 9.53 11.59
C ILE A 73 -18.50 10.75 12.31
N ALA A 74 -19.77 11.09 12.12
CA ALA A 74 -20.42 12.20 12.84
C ALA A 74 -20.48 11.97 14.36
N LYS A 75 -20.75 10.73 14.80
CA LYS A 75 -20.69 10.36 16.21
C LYS A 75 -19.28 10.57 16.76
N ALA A 76 -18.27 10.12 16.03
CA ALA A 76 -16.86 10.30 16.40
C ALA A 76 -16.48 11.77 16.49
N ILE A 77 -16.80 12.59 15.48
CA ILE A 77 -16.49 14.03 15.48
C ILE A 77 -17.17 14.74 16.65
N ARG A 78 -18.43 14.44 16.98
CA ARG A 78 -19.12 15.09 18.12
C ARG A 78 -18.54 14.69 19.47
N ALA A 79 -18.22 13.42 19.66
CA ALA A 79 -17.67 12.91 20.91
C ALA A 79 -16.22 13.35 21.11
N PHE A 80 -15.41 13.20 20.06
CA PHE A 80 -13.96 13.42 20.12
C PHE A 80 -13.55 14.85 19.78
N LYS A 81 -14.38 15.66 19.10
CA LYS A 81 -14.05 17.05 18.71
C LYS A 81 -12.60 17.21 18.16
N PRO A 82 -12.26 16.52 17.05
CA PRO A 82 -10.92 16.53 16.51
C PRO A 82 -10.54 17.88 15.90
N ASP A 83 -9.26 18.24 16.01
CA ASP A 83 -8.64 19.36 15.29
C ASP A 83 -8.46 19.00 13.81
N VAL A 84 -8.16 17.73 13.51
CA VAL A 84 -7.92 17.21 12.16
C VAL A 84 -8.58 15.84 11.96
N ILE A 85 -9.13 15.62 10.76
CA ILE A 85 -9.52 14.29 10.28
C ILE A 85 -8.42 13.75 9.36
N HIS A 86 -7.94 12.54 9.64
CA HIS A 86 -6.98 11.83 8.83
C HIS A 86 -7.62 10.57 8.23
N ILE A 87 -7.86 10.59 6.92
CA ILE A 87 -8.40 9.43 6.19
C ILE A 87 -7.24 8.61 5.62
N ALA A 88 -7.01 7.44 6.22
CA ALA A 88 -5.97 6.50 5.81
C ALA A 88 -6.44 5.51 4.74
N VAL A 89 -7.76 5.43 4.50
CA VAL A 89 -8.37 4.57 3.47
C VAL A 89 -9.41 5.37 2.69
N GLU A 90 -9.13 5.61 1.41
CA GLU A 90 -9.77 6.61 0.55
C GLU A 90 -11.28 6.47 0.40
N PRO A 91 -11.86 5.26 0.23
CA PRO A 91 -13.30 5.10 0.09
C PRO A 91 -14.13 5.67 1.24
N TYR A 92 -13.57 5.81 2.45
CA TYR A 92 -14.30 6.41 3.57
C TYR A 92 -14.55 7.91 3.41
N ALA A 93 -13.78 8.59 2.55
CA ALA A 93 -14.00 9.99 2.24
C ALA A 93 -15.35 10.25 1.54
N LEU A 94 -15.96 9.23 0.91
CA LEU A 94 -17.32 9.30 0.33
C LEU A 94 -18.39 9.66 1.38
N ALA A 95 -18.16 9.42 2.67
CA ALA A 95 -19.08 9.84 3.73
C ALA A 95 -19.04 11.37 3.99
N LEU A 96 -17.88 12.00 3.73
CA LEU A 96 -17.60 13.44 3.60
C LEU A 96 -18.83 14.33 3.37
N PRO A 97 -19.34 14.34 2.12
CA PRO A 97 -20.27 15.37 1.71
C PRO A 97 -21.66 15.24 2.36
N LEU A 98 -22.00 14.06 2.89
CA LEU A 98 -23.29 13.81 3.57
C LEU A 98 -23.37 14.48 4.94
N LEU A 99 -22.23 14.82 5.55
CA LEU A 99 -22.17 15.41 6.88
C LEU A 99 -22.19 16.94 6.87
N ARG A 100 -21.71 17.54 5.79
CA ARG A 100 -21.51 18.99 5.67
C ARG A 100 -22.78 19.84 5.90
N PRO A 101 -23.98 19.43 5.45
CA PRO A 101 -25.19 20.19 5.73
C PRO A 101 -25.56 20.27 7.21
N PHE A 102 -25.04 19.35 8.04
CA PHE A 102 -25.47 19.18 9.43
C PHE A 102 -24.39 19.52 10.45
N MET A 103 -23.13 19.65 10.03
CA MET A 103 -22.02 19.99 10.91
C MET A 103 -20.80 20.50 10.14
N ARG A 104 -20.00 21.31 10.82
CA ARG A 104 -18.68 21.71 10.35
C ARG A 104 -17.74 20.50 10.37
N ILE A 105 -17.09 20.23 9.23
CA ILE A 105 -16.06 19.20 9.11
C ILE A 105 -14.70 19.84 9.38
N PRO A 106 -13.91 19.32 10.33
CA PRO A 106 -12.53 19.78 10.57
C PRO A 106 -11.65 19.63 9.31
N PRO A 107 -10.52 20.37 9.25
CA PRO A 107 -9.51 20.18 8.21
C PRO A 107 -9.22 18.70 7.98
N THR A 108 -9.22 18.29 6.71
CA THR A 108 -9.13 16.87 6.33
C THR A 108 -7.86 16.62 5.55
N LEU A 109 -7.07 15.66 6.04
CA LEU A 109 -5.94 15.06 5.35
C LEU A 109 -6.39 13.74 4.72
N LEU A 110 -6.17 13.56 3.42
CA LEU A 110 -6.46 12.31 2.71
C LEU A 110 -5.17 11.68 2.19
N ILE A 111 -4.89 10.44 2.60
CA ILE A 111 -3.78 9.67 2.02
C ILE A 111 -4.21 9.09 0.66
N LEU A 112 -3.31 9.12 -0.33
CA LEU A 112 -3.44 8.44 -1.61
C LEU A 112 -2.48 7.23 -1.64
N LEU A 113 -3.03 6.01 -1.63
CA LEU A 113 -2.28 4.75 -1.47
C LEU A 113 -2.18 3.90 -2.73
N GLY A 114 -2.96 4.20 -3.77
CA GLY A 114 -2.86 3.53 -5.07
C GLY A 114 -4.19 3.46 -5.80
N THR A 115 -4.58 2.25 -6.22
CA THR A 115 -5.81 2.00 -7.01
C THR A 115 -7.05 2.72 -6.44
N TYR A 116 -7.21 2.74 -5.11
CA TYR A 116 -8.40 3.26 -4.46
C TYR A 116 -8.53 4.78 -4.50
N THR A 117 -7.43 5.47 -4.84
CA THR A 117 -7.43 6.88 -5.19
C THR A 117 -8.20 7.17 -6.49
N VAL A 118 -8.08 6.30 -7.50
CA VAL A 118 -8.70 6.52 -8.81
C VAL A 118 -10.02 5.78 -8.95
N LEU A 119 -10.18 4.62 -8.29
CA LEU A 119 -11.35 3.74 -8.42
C LEU A 119 -12.69 4.49 -8.29
N PRO A 120 -12.90 5.42 -7.33
CA PRO A 120 -14.13 6.20 -7.23
C PRO A 120 -14.45 7.06 -8.44
N LEU A 121 -13.46 7.49 -9.21
CA LEU A 121 -13.67 8.33 -10.39
C LEU A 121 -14.19 7.52 -11.60
N HIS A 122 -14.03 6.20 -11.58
CA HIS A 122 -14.45 5.33 -12.69
C HIS A 122 -15.94 4.92 -12.66
N GLN A 123 -16.64 5.12 -11.55
CA GLN A 123 -18.10 4.89 -11.49
C GLN A 123 -18.84 6.22 -11.39
N THR A 124 -19.91 6.40 -12.17
CA THR A 124 -20.62 7.69 -12.29
C THR A 124 -21.10 8.26 -10.95
N ARG A 125 -21.68 7.41 -10.10
CA ARG A 125 -22.25 7.80 -8.80
C ARG A 125 -21.16 8.22 -7.80
N THR A 126 -20.15 7.38 -7.61
CA THR A 126 -19.04 7.68 -6.71
C THR A 126 -18.21 8.85 -7.22
N ARG A 127 -18.03 9.00 -8.54
CA ARG A 127 -17.30 10.11 -9.16
C ARG A 127 -17.92 11.46 -8.78
N TRP A 128 -19.24 11.59 -8.93
CA TRP A 128 -19.96 12.82 -8.60
C TRP A 128 -19.76 13.24 -7.14
N LEU A 129 -19.70 12.28 -6.22
CA LEU A 129 -19.49 12.54 -4.80
C LEU A 129 -18.01 12.81 -4.50
N MET A 130 -17.11 12.02 -5.07
CA MET A 130 -15.67 12.13 -4.82
C MET A 130 -15.09 13.43 -5.37
N GLN A 131 -15.62 13.99 -6.46
CA GLN A 131 -15.23 15.33 -6.92
C GLN A 131 -15.47 16.40 -5.83
N ARG A 132 -16.59 16.32 -5.11
CA ARG A 132 -16.90 17.23 -3.97
C ARG A 132 -16.04 16.97 -2.75
N VAL A 133 -15.60 15.73 -2.57
CA VAL A 133 -14.63 15.37 -1.54
C VAL A 133 -13.31 16.05 -1.89
N TYR A 134 -12.77 15.78 -3.07
CA TYR A 134 -11.47 16.27 -3.52
C TYR A 134 -11.39 17.80 -3.55
N ALA A 135 -12.44 18.49 -3.99
CA ALA A 135 -12.50 19.95 -3.98
C ALA A 135 -12.43 20.59 -2.57
N GLN A 136 -12.59 19.79 -1.51
CA GLN A 136 -12.72 20.28 -0.13
C GLN A 136 -11.78 19.60 0.86
N VAL A 137 -11.03 18.57 0.41
CA VAL A 137 -9.91 18.03 1.18
C VAL A 137 -8.85 19.12 1.29
N THR A 138 -8.33 19.33 2.49
CA THR A 138 -7.41 20.44 2.80
C THR A 138 -5.99 20.13 2.35
N ARG A 139 -5.57 18.86 2.47
CA ARG A 139 -4.27 18.35 2.01
C ARG A 139 -4.38 16.90 1.59
N PHE A 140 -3.59 16.53 0.58
CA PHE A 140 -3.41 15.16 0.13
C PHE A 140 -1.97 14.73 0.38
N LEU A 141 -1.79 13.50 0.83
CA LEU A 141 -0.46 12.89 0.92
C LEU A 141 -0.40 11.66 0.04
N SER A 142 0.42 11.73 -1.01
CA SER A 142 0.61 10.60 -1.92
C SER A 142 1.78 9.74 -1.49
N CYS A 143 1.56 8.42 -1.42
CA CYS A 143 2.62 7.48 -1.08
C CYS A 143 3.68 7.36 -2.18
N SER A 144 3.38 7.83 -3.40
CA SER A 144 4.29 7.81 -4.53
C SER A 144 3.97 8.87 -5.58
N GLU A 145 4.96 9.27 -6.38
CA GLU A 145 4.76 10.07 -7.59
C GLU A 145 3.94 9.32 -8.63
N TYR A 146 4.10 8.01 -8.72
CA TYR A 146 3.25 7.19 -9.59
C TYR A 146 1.77 7.33 -9.22
N THR A 147 1.41 7.18 -7.94
CA THR A 147 0.02 7.31 -7.48
C THR A 147 -0.50 8.73 -7.70
N ARG A 148 0.32 9.75 -7.46
CA ARG A 148 -0.03 11.16 -7.73
C ARG A 148 -0.33 11.36 -9.21
N THR A 149 0.52 10.87 -10.09
CA THR A 149 0.34 10.95 -11.55
C THR A 149 -0.94 10.26 -12.00
N GLN A 150 -1.20 9.04 -11.53
CA GLN A 150 -2.41 8.28 -11.87
C GLN A 150 -3.68 9.01 -11.39
N MET A 151 -3.64 9.62 -10.21
CA MET A 151 -4.71 10.45 -9.68
C MET A 151 -4.99 11.68 -10.55
N LEU A 152 -3.97 12.47 -10.85
CA LEU A 152 -4.11 13.68 -11.65
C LEU A 152 -4.64 13.36 -13.06
N LYS A 153 -4.12 12.30 -13.69
CA LYS A 153 -4.63 11.80 -14.97
C LYS A 153 -6.11 11.39 -14.90
N ALA A 154 -6.52 10.67 -13.86
CA ALA A 154 -7.91 10.26 -13.70
C ALA A 154 -8.86 11.46 -13.47
N ILE A 155 -8.41 12.50 -12.77
CA ILE A 155 -9.17 13.75 -12.61
C ILE A 155 -9.27 14.49 -13.94
N GLU A 156 -8.17 14.64 -14.67
CA GLU A 156 -8.12 15.31 -15.96
C GLU A 156 -9.08 14.68 -16.98
N GLU A 157 -9.08 13.35 -17.06
CA GLU A 157 -9.92 12.61 -18.01
C GLU A 157 -11.42 12.60 -17.64
N LYS A 158 -11.78 12.79 -16.37
CA LYS A 158 -13.14 12.48 -15.87
C LYS A 158 -13.82 13.60 -15.09
N CYS A 159 -13.08 14.63 -14.70
CA CYS A 159 -13.55 15.69 -13.82
C CYS A 159 -13.33 17.06 -14.48
N SER A 160 -12.71 18.01 -13.80
CA SER A 160 -12.46 19.36 -14.30
C SER A 160 -11.00 19.78 -14.13
N PRO A 161 -10.47 20.67 -14.99
CA PRO A 161 -9.13 21.25 -14.83
C PRO A 161 -8.93 21.95 -13.49
N ALA A 162 -9.93 22.71 -13.02
CA ALA A 162 -9.87 23.38 -11.72
C ALA A 162 -9.69 22.38 -10.55
N LEU A 163 -10.32 21.21 -10.62
CA LEU A 163 -10.14 20.17 -9.61
C LEU A 163 -8.74 19.56 -9.68
N ARG A 164 -8.20 19.37 -10.90
CA ARG A 164 -6.84 18.87 -11.13
C ARG A 164 -5.82 19.82 -10.49
N ASP A 165 -5.93 21.12 -10.75
CA ASP A 165 -5.02 22.14 -10.22
C ASP A 165 -5.10 22.22 -8.69
N HIS A 166 -6.31 22.12 -8.13
CA HIS A 166 -6.51 22.04 -6.68
C HIS A 166 -5.80 20.82 -6.09
N VAL A 167 -6.05 19.62 -6.63
CA VAL A 167 -5.42 18.40 -6.10
C VAL A 167 -3.90 18.45 -6.27
N GLU A 168 -3.40 18.92 -7.42
CA GLU A 168 -1.97 19.01 -7.70
C GLU A 168 -1.24 19.93 -6.72
N SER A 169 -1.79 21.12 -6.47
CA SER A 169 -1.22 22.14 -5.57
C SER A 169 -1.32 21.77 -4.09
N HIS A 170 -2.23 20.86 -3.74
CA HIS A 170 -2.46 20.41 -2.35
C HIS A 170 -1.92 19.00 -2.07
N THR A 171 -1.27 18.36 -3.04
CA THR A 171 -0.65 17.05 -2.87
C THR A 171 0.83 17.17 -2.57
N THR A 172 1.26 16.59 -1.45
CA THR A 172 2.67 16.40 -1.11
C THR A 172 2.99 14.90 -1.08
N LEU A 173 4.22 14.54 -1.44
CA LEU A 173 4.68 13.17 -1.25
C LEU A 173 5.03 12.91 0.21
N PHE A 174 4.80 11.69 0.66
CA PHE A 174 5.33 11.22 1.93
C PHE A 174 5.88 9.80 1.78
N ARG A 175 6.84 9.45 2.64
CA ARG A 175 7.38 8.10 2.69
C ARG A 175 6.54 7.26 3.64
N LEU A 176 6.14 6.08 3.18
CA LEU A 176 5.57 5.09 4.06
C LEU A 176 6.65 4.54 4.99
N GLY A 177 6.26 4.34 6.25
CA GLY A 177 7.11 3.87 7.33
C GLY A 177 6.83 2.43 7.69
N VAL A 178 7.89 1.64 7.86
CA VAL A 178 7.85 0.31 8.50
C VAL A 178 8.49 0.36 9.87
N GLU A 179 8.11 -0.58 10.73
CA GLU A 179 8.74 -0.79 12.03
C GLU A 179 10.08 -1.49 11.89
N ASP A 180 10.99 -1.20 12.81
CA ASP A 180 12.18 -2.02 12.98
C ASP A 180 11.78 -3.42 13.44
N VAL A 181 12.47 -4.42 12.91
CA VAL A 181 12.30 -5.82 13.30
C VAL A 181 13.63 -6.41 13.75
N PRO A 182 13.62 -7.40 14.66
CA PRO A 182 14.83 -8.11 15.02
C PRO A 182 15.52 -8.67 13.78
N LEU A 183 16.86 -8.61 13.77
CA LEU A 183 17.64 -9.19 12.67
C LEU A 183 17.36 -10.70 12.61
N PRO A 184 17.05 -11.24 11.42
CA PRO A 184 16.81 -12.67 11.30
C PRO A 184 18.12 -13.42 11.57
N SER A 185 18.08 -14.45 12.42
CA SER A 185 19.18 -15.40 12.55
C SER A 185 19.04 -16.45 11.45
N LYS A 186 19.54 -16.13 10.25
CA LYS A 186 19.47 -17.07 9.13
C LYS A 186 20.70 -17.97 9.09
N SER A 187 20.46 -19.27 9.08
CA SER A 187 21.52 -20.25 8.77
C SER A 187 21.78 -20.27 7.27
N PRO A 188 23.05 -20.30 6.82
CA PRO A 188 23.35 -20.44 5.40
C PRO A 188 22.69 -21.68 4.81
N SER A 189 21.99 -21.52 3.70
CA SER A 189 21.39 -22.61 2.92
C SER A 189 22.01 -22.66 1.53
N SER A 190 22.25 -23.86 1.03
CA SER A 190 22.66 -24.07 -0.36
C SER A 190 21.54 -23.71 -1.33
N VAL A 191 20.28 -23.94 -0.95
CA VAL A 191 19.09 -23.58 -1.73
C VAL A 191 18.65 -22.16 -1.40
N LYS A 192 18.56 -21.30 -2.42
CA LYS A 192 18.09 -19.91 -2.29
C LYS A 192 16.57 -19.84 -2.25
N ARG A 193 16.02 -19.13 -1.27
CA ARG A 193 14.57 -18.94 -1.11
C ARG A 193 14.14 -17.64 -1.77
N ILE A 194 13.30 -17.75 -2.79
CA ILE A 194 12.64 -16.62 -3.44
C ILE A 194 11.23 -16.53 -2.85
N LEU A 195 10.82 -15.34 -2.45
CA LEU A 195 9.52 -15.11 -1.84
C LEU A 195 8.68 -14.17 -2.70
N PHE A 196 7.42 -14.54 -2.89
CA PHE A 196 6.36 -13.68 -3.37
C PHE A 196 5.23 -13.63 -2.34
N LEU A 197 4.72 -12.44 -2.05
CA LEU A 197 3.58 -12.22 -1.16
C LEU A 197 2.46 -11.47 -1.88
N GLY A 198 1.28 -12.06 -1.91
CA GLY A 198 0.07 -11.48 -2.49
C GLY A 198 -0.86 -12.51 -3.10
N GLY A 199 -2.10 -12.13 -3.38
CA GLY A 199 -3.01 -13.01 -4.12
C GLY A 199 -2.51 -13.31 -5.53
N VAL A 200 -2.65 -14.56 -5.98
CA VAL A 200 -2.26 -15.02 -7.32
C VAL A 200 -3.24 -14.46 -8.35
N LYS A 201 -2.95 -13.25 -8.83
CA LYS A 201 -3.76 -12.48 -9.78
C LYS A 201 -2.87 -11.97 -10.91
N ALA A 202 -3.40 -11.85 -12.12
CA ALA A 202 -2.66 -11.37 -13.30
C ALA A 202 -1.87 -10.07 -13.04
N ARG A 203 -2.51 -9.09 -12.38
CA ARG A 203 -1.89 -7.81 -12.04
C ARG A 203 -0.72 -7.90 -11.05
N LYS A 204 -0.54 -9.03 -10.35
CA LYS A 204 0.50 -9.20 -9.33
C LYS A 204 1.80 -9.80 -9.89
N GLY A 205 1.82 -10.20 -11.16
CA GLY A 205 3.06 -10.60 -11.84
C GLY A 205 3.53 -12.02 -11.52
N VAL A 206 2.64 -12.92 -11.06
CA VAL A 206 3.06 -14.27 -10.62
C VAL A 206 3.49 -15.13 -11.80
N LYS A 207 2.78 -15.04 -12.93
CA LYS A 207 3.16 -15.72 -14.17
C LYS A 207 4.55 -15.26 -14.62
N GLU A 208 4.76 -13.96 -14.64
CA GLU A 208 6.02 -13.31 -15.04
C GLU A 208 7.18 -13.74 -14.12
N LEU A 209 6.93 -13.85 -12.82
CA LEU A 209 7.90 -14.39 -11.88
C LEU A 209 8.23 -15.86 -12.16
N ILE A 210 7.25 -16.70 -12.49
CA ILE A 210 7.49 -18.11 -12.86
C ILE A 210 8.29 -18.18 -14.16
N ASP A 211 7.98 -17.35 -15.16
CA ASP A 211 8.75 -17.26 -16.41
C ASP A 211 10.21 -16.85 -16.13
N ALA A 212 10.43 -15.89 -15.23
CA ALA A 212 11.76 -15.47 -14.79
C ALA A 212 12.51 -16.57 -14.02
N CYS A 213 11.83 -17.33 -13.16
CA CYS A 213 12.42 -18.51 -12.52
C CYS A 213 12.82 -19.58 -13.56
N GLY A 214 12.04 -19.75 -14.62
CA GLY A 214 12.39 -20.61 -15.75
C GLY A 214 13.65 -20.14 -16.48
N ALA A 215 13.74 -18.84 -16.77
CA ALA A 215 14.94 -18.22 -17.35
C ALA A 215 16.17 -18.34 -16.44
N PHE A 216 16.00 -18.13 -15.14
CA PHE A 216 17.06 -18.30 -14.15
C PHE A 216 17.55 -19.75 -14.09
N LYS A 217 16.63 -20.74 -14.04
CA LYS A 217 16.96 -22.17 -14.05
C LYS A 217 17.76 -22.59 -15.28
N ARG A 218 17.49 -22.00 -16.46
CA ARG A 218 18.25 -22.29 -17.70
C ARG A 218 19.66 -21.69 -17.68
N SER A 219 19.83 -20.57 -16.99
CA SER A 219 21.04 -19.74 -17.10
C SER A 219 21.95 -19.83 -15.87
N SER A 220 21.48 -20.38 -14.75
CA SER A 220 22.21 -20.51 -13.48
C SER A 220 22.16 -21.95 -12.95
N THR A 221 23.20 -22.34 -12.20
CA THR A 221 23.27 -23.62 -11.47
C THR A 221 22.88 -23.48 -9.99
N VAL A 222 22.57 -22.27 -9.52
CA VAL A 222 22.19 -22.01 -8.14
C VAL A 222 20.84 -22.67 -7.85
N PRO A 223 20.76 -23.62 -6.90
CA PRO A 223 19.49 -24.23 -6.56
C PRO A 223 18.59 -23.22 -5.84
N PHE A 224 17.32 -23.19 -6.20
CA PHE A 224 16.36 -22.25 -5.62
C PHE A 224 14.98 -22.88 -5.38
N HIS A 225 14.21 -22.24 -4.51
CA HIS A 225 12.80 -22.53 -4.26
C HIS A 225 12.01 -21.22 -4.18
N LEU A 226 10.89 -21.15 -4.90
CA LEU A 226 9.95 -20.03 -4.90
C LEU A 226 8.75 -20.37 -4.00
N ASP A 227 8.59 -19.59 -2.94
CA ASP A 227 7.40 -19.58 -2.09
C ASP A 227 6.42 -18.50 -2.58
N VAL A 228 5.24 -18.92 -3.01
CA VAL A 228 4.13 -18.01 -3.37
C VAL A 228 3.09 -18.08 -2.26
N ILE A 229 3.00 -17.01 -1.47
CA ILE A 229 2.06 -16.92 -0.34
C ILE A 229 0.96 -15.90 -0.63
N GLY A 230 -0.29 -16.36 -0.54
CA GLY A 230 -1.49 -15.58 -0.76
C GLY A 230 -2.59 -16.39 -1.46
N SER A 231 -3.79 -15.82 -1.57
CA SER A 231 -4.95 -16.51 -2.13
C SER A 231 -4.65 -17.10 -3.53
N PHE A 232 -4.93 -18.39 -3.72
CA PHE A 232 -4.79 -19.09 -4.99
C PHE A 232 -6.05 -19.90 -5.29
N GLU A 233 -6.61 -19.70 -6.48
CA GLU A 233 -7.84 -20.36 -6.92
C GLU A 233 -7.53 -21.18 -8.19
N PRO A 234 -7.18 -22.47 -8.06
CA PRO A 234 -6.66 -23.29 -9.16
C PRO A 234 -7.66 -23.47 -10.30
N ASP A 235 -8.96 -23.50 -10.01
CA ASP A 235 -10.01 -23.77 -10.99
C ASP A 235 -10.32 -22.58 -11.91
N THR A 236 -9.83 -21.38 -11.56
CA THR A 236 -9.98 -20.19 -12.39
C THR A 236 -9.11 -20.27 -13.64
N ARG A 237 -9.48 -19.51 -14.69
CA ARG A 237 -8.66 -19.41 -15.92
C ARG A 237 -7.21 -19.00 -15.62
N TYR A 238 -7.01 -18.08 -14.69
CA TYR A 238 -5.66 -17.64 -14.32
C TYR A 238 -4.94 -18.69 -13.45
N GLY A 239 -5.65 -19.37 -12.54
CA GLY A 239 -5.09 -20.47 -11.75
C GLY A 239 -4.54 -21.59 -12.63
N LYS A 240 -5.30 -22.02 -13.65
CA LYS A 240 -4.87 -23.01 -14.65
C LYS A 240 -3.64 -22.55 -15.42
N LEU A 241 -3.64 -21.30 -15.90
CA LEU A 241 -2.49 -20.71 -16.58
C LEU A 241 -1.21 -20.74 -15.72
N ILE A 242 -1.33 -20.49 -14.41
CA ILE A 242 -0.19 -20.55 -13.49
C ILE A 242 0.37 -21.98 -13.39
N LEU A 243 -0.49 -22.99 -13.23
CA LEU A 243 -0.08 -24.39 -13.17
C LEU A 243 0.58 -24.83 -14.49
N GLU A 244 -0.01 -24.48 -15.63
CA GLU A 244 0.56 -24.73 -16.97
C GLU A 244 1.92 -24.05 -17.14
N THR A 245 2.10 -22.83 -16.61
CA THR A 245 3.37 -22.11 -16.69
C THR A 245 4.45 -22.77 -15.83
N ILE A 246 4.09 -23.27 -14.63
CA ILE A 246 5.02 -24.04 -13.77
C ILE A 246 5.46 -25.32 -14.49
N GLU A 247 4.53 -26.04 -15.10
CA GLU A 247 4.81 -27.26 -15.85
C GLU A 247 5.70 -26.99 -17.07
N LYS A 248 5.38 -25.95 -17.86
CA LYS A 248 6.14 -25.53 -19.04
C LYS A 248 7.63 -25.30 -18.76
N HIS A 249 7.98 -24.81 -17.56
CA HIS A 249 9.38 -24.54 -17.17
C HIS A 249 10.00 -25.64 -16.29
N ASP A 250 9.32 -26.77 -16.13
CA ASP A 250 9.72 -27.89 -15.26
C ASP A 250 9.98 -27.44 -13.80
N LEU A 251 9.14 -26.55 -13.26
CA LEU A 251 9.33 -25.91 -11.95
C LEU A 251 8.50 -26.55 -10.83
N GLN A 252 7.87 -27.71 -11.04
CA GLN A 252 6.99 -28.36 -10.06
C GLN A 252 7.69 -28.66 -8.73
N LYS A 253 9.01 -28.88 -8.75
CA LYS A 253 9.84 -29.09 -7.54
C LYS A 253 10.41 -27.81 -6.95
N ASN A 254 10.32 -26.69 -7.68
CA ASN A 254 10.91 -25.40 -7.31
C ASN A 254 9.86 -24.39 -6.85
N VAL A 255 8.56 -24.63 -7.06
CA VAL A 255 7.51 -23.66 -6.74
C VAL A 255 6.51 -24.28 -5.78
N THR A 256 6.20 -23.57 -4.69
CA THR A 256 5.11 -23.93 -3.78
C THR A 256 4.09 -22.81 -3.70
N LEU A 257 2.83 -23.14 -3.98
CA LEU A 257 1.67 -22.26 -3.85
C LEU A 257 1.04 -22.53 -2.48
N HIS A 258 1.31 -21.70 -1.48
CA HIS A 258 0.92 -21.95 -0.08
C HIS A 258 -0.54 -21.61 0.22
N GLY A 259 -1.20 -20.81 -0.61
CA GLY A 259 -2.49 -20.24 -0.28
C GLY A 259 -2.39 -19.17 0.80
N HIS A 260 -3.49 -18.92 1.51
CA HIS A 260 -3.50 -18.00 2.65
C HIS A 260 -2.86 -18.67 3.87
N VAL A 261 -1.96 -17.96 4.55
CA VAL A 261 -1.29 -18.42 5.77
C VAL A 261 -1.39 -17.35 6.86
N PRO A 262 -1.29 -17.71 8.15
CA PRO A 262 -1.26 -16.74 9.25
C PRO A 262 -0.12 -15.73 9.14
N ARG A 263 -0.26 -14.55 9.76
CA ARG A 263 0.75 -13.47 9.69
C ARG A 263 2.10 -13.94 10.20
N GLU A 264 2.14 -14.76 11.24
CA GLU A 264 3.37 -15.33 11.82
C GLU A 264 4.15 -16.13 10.78
N ARG A 265 3.46 -16.86 9.89
CA ARG A 265 4.11 -17.59 8.80
C ARG A 265 4.65 -16.65 7.72
N VAL A 266 3.97 -15.54 7.44
CA VAL A 266 4.46 -14.49 6.52
C VAL A 266 5.73 -13.86 7.07
N GLU A 267 5.74 -13.51 8.36
CA GLU A 267 6.89 -12.96 9.09
C GLU A 267 8.10 -13.90 9.05
N GLN A 268 7.84 -15.19 9.27
CA GLN A 268 8.86 -16.24 9.15
C GLN A 268 9.38 -16.35 7.72
N ALA A 269 8.50 -16.38 6.71
CA ALA A 269 8.90 -16.50 5.31
C ALA A 269 9.76 -15.31 4.86
N LEU A 270 9.40 -14.08 5.27
CA LEU A 270 10.20 -12.88 5.03
C LEU A 270 11.59 -12.98 5.67
N SER A 271 11.67 -13.55 6.88
CA SER A 271 12.94 -13.74 7.59
C SER A 271 13.83 -14.84 6.99
N GLU A 272 13.21 -15.83 6.34
CA GLU A 272 13.87 -16.96 5.68
C GLU A 272 14.27 -16.67 4.22
N ALA A 273 13.68 -15.65 3.59
CA ALA A 273 13.91 -15.33 2.18
C ALA A 273 15.37 -14.93 1.90
N ASP A 274 15.87 -15.25 0.72
CA ASP A 274 17.11 -14.71 0.14
C ASP A 274 16.82 -13.60 -0.87
N LEU A 275 15.60 -13.55 -1.39
CA LEU A 275 15.15 -12.59 -2.39
C LEU A 275 13.64 -12.45 -2.29
N PHE A 276 13.13 -11.23 -2.31
CA PHE A 276 11.71 -10.96 -2.50
C PHE A 276 11.45 -10.45 -3.91
N VAL A 277 10.48 -11.03 -4.63
CA VAL A 277 10.12 -10.59 -5.98
C VAL A 277 8.62 -10.40 -6.10
N MET A 278 8.22 -9.23 -6.61
CA MET A 278 6.84 -8.97 -7.00
C MET A 278 6.83 -8.10 -8.25
N LEU A 279 6.40 -8.66 -9.38
CA LEU A 279 6.43 -8.02 -10.70
C LEU A 279 5.06 -7.43 -11.07
N SER A 280 4.44 -6.71 -10.13
CA SER A 280 3.07 -6.21 -10.30
C SER A 280 2.95 -5.30 -11.52
N LYS A 281 1.92 -5.51 -12.33
CA LYS A 281 1.60 -4.71 -13.52
C LYS A 281 0.25 -3.98 -13.36
N PRO A 282 0.09 -2.79 -13.95
CA PRO A 282 -1.22 -2.18 -14.10
C PRO A 282 -2.15 -3.12 -14.89
N ALA A 283 -3.39 -3.25 -14.44
CA ALA A 283 -4.45 -4.00 -15.11
C ALA A 283 -5.71 -3.13 -15.16
N GLY A 284 -5.91 -2.44 -16.28
CA GLY A 284 -6.90 -1.38 -16.38
C GLY A 284 -6.63 -0.29 -15.34
N ILE A 285 -7.56 -0.09 -14.42
CA ILE A 285 -7.47 0.92 -13.35
C ILE A 285 -6.74 0.43 -12.10
N HIS A 286 -6.44 -0.87 -12.02
CA HIS A 286 -5.82 -1.48 -10.86
C HIS A 286 -4.30 -1.43 -10.99
N PHE A 287 -3.63 -0.83 -10.01
CA PHE A 287 -2.17 -0.73 -9.93
C PHE A 287 -1.69 -0.78 -8.47
N GLU A 288 -0.40 -1.07 -8.30
CA GLU A 288 0.28 -1.04 -7.00
C GLU A 288 0.83 0.35 -6.73
N GLY A 289 0.44 0.97 -5.61
CA GLY A 289 0.75 2.37 -5.32
C GLY A 289 2.12 2.60 -4.70
N PHE A 290 2.67 1.62 -3.96
CA PHE A 290 4.01 1.73 -3.38
C PHE A 290 4.65 0.36 -3.12
N GLY A 291 3.86 -0.64 -2.72
CA GLY A 291 4.38 -1.96 -2.38
C GLY A 291 5.12 -1.98 -1.04
N MET A 292 4.38 -1.75 0.06
CA MET A 292 4.92 -1.83 1.44
C MET A 292 5.75 -3.08 1.73
N VAL A 293 5.39 -4.21 1.09
CA VAL A 293 6.08 -5.48 1.26
C VAL A 293 7.56 -5.42 0.83
N PHE A 294 7.93 -4.54 -0.10
CA PHE A 294 9.34 -4.31 -0.45
C PHE A 294 10.13 -3.77 0.75
N LEU A 295 9.53 -2.85 1.52
CA LEU A 295 10.14 -2.34 2.75
C LEU A 295 10.17 -3.42 3.85
N GLU A 296 9.11 -4.24 3.97
CA GLU A 296 9.09 -5.37 4.90
C GLU A 296 10.21 -6.38 4.58
N ALA A 297 10.47 -6.68 3.32
CA ALA A 297 11.62 -7.50 2.94
C ALA A 297 12.95 -6.79 3.26
N GLY A 298 13.09 -5.52 2.84
CA GLY A 298 14.33 -4.77 2.99
C GLY A 298 14.77 -4.52 4.44
N ILE A 299 13.83 -4.33 5.38
CA ILE A 299 14.18 -4.16 6.81
C ILE A 299 14.82 -5.42 7.41
N ARG A 300 14.54 -6.59 6.83
CA ARG A 300 15.18 -7.87 7.18
C ARG A 300 16.51 -8.09 6.45
N GLY A 301 16.92 -7.13 5.62
CA GLY A 301 18.10 -7.24 4.78
C GLY A 301 17.89 -8.13 3.55
N VAL A 302 16.64 -8.39 3.17
CA VAL A 302 16.33 -9.20 1.99
C VAL A 302 16.33 -8.27 0.76
N PRO A 303 17.16 -8.55 -0.26
CA PRO A 303 17.15 -7.81 -1.50
C PRO A 303 15.83 -8.01 -2.25
N VAL A 304 15.45 -7.03 -3.06
CA VAL A 304 14.16 -7.05 -3.76
C VAL A 304 14.27 -6.88 -5.27
N ILE A 305 13.34 -7.49 -6.03
CA ILE A 305 13.14 -7.18 -7.44
C ILE A 305 11.68 -6.80 -7.66
N GLY A 306 11.46 -5.65 -8.31
CA GLY A 306 10.12 -5.13 -8.58
C GLY A 306 10.00 -4.47 -9.96
N PRO A 307 8.80 -4.00 -10.34
CA PRO A 307 8.54 -3.42 -11.65
C PRO A 307 9.09 -1.99 -11.80
N ASN A 308 9.74 -1.70 -12.94
CA ASN A 308 10.09 -0.35 -13.39
C ASN A 308 8.91 0.24 -14.18
N GLY A 309 7.79 0.51 -13.51
CA GLY A 309 6.56 0.98 -14.17
C GLY A 309 5.34 1.09 -13.26
N SER A 310 5.54 1.02 -11.95
CA SER A 310 4.49 1.20 -10.95
C SER A 310 5.05 1.97 -9.76
N GLY A 311 4.20 2.31 -8.79
CA GLY A 311 4.64 2.94 -7.55
C GLY A 311 5.58 2.08 -6.72
N CYS A 312 5.68 0.77 -7.01
CA CYS A 312 6.67 -0.13 -6.41
C CYS A 312 8.11 0.33 -6.57
N LYS A 313 8.42 1.03 -7.67
CA LYS A 313 9.76 1.54 -7.95
C LYS A 313 10.27 2.44 -6.81
N GLU A 314 9.39 3.21 -6.18
CA GLU A 314 9.77 4.15 -5.12
C GLU A 314 10.11 3.47 -3.79
N ALA A 315 9.75 2.19 -3.63
CA ALA A 315 10.20 1.37 -2.51
C ALA A 315 11.58 0.73 -2.74
N ILE A 316 12.18 0.88 -3.92
CA ILE A 316 13.42 0.21 -4.34
C ILE A 316 14.49 1.25 -4.70
N ASP A 317 15.61 1.22 -3.98
CA ASP A 317 16.85 1.91 -4.35
C ASP A 317 17.70 0.98 -5.24
N ASP A 318 17.80 1.33 -6.52
CA ASP A 318 18.40 0.48 -7.56
C ASP A 318 19.91 0.28 -7.31
N GLY A 319 20.35 -0.99 -7.27
CA GLY A 319 21.74 -1.32 -6.96
C GLY A 319 22.11 -1.22 -5.48
N VAL A 320 21.20 -0.77 -4.61
CA VAL A 320 21.44 -0.65 -3.16
C VAL A 320 20.57 -1.62 -2.35
N SER A 321 19.27 -1.63 -2.63
CA SER A 321 18.28 -2.47 -1.94
C SER A 321 17.69 -3.56 -2.83
N GLY A 322 17.90 -3.44 -4.13
CA GLY A 322 17.25 -4.27 -5.13
C GLY A 322 17.37 -3.72 -6.54
N TYR A 323 16.48 -4.17 -7.42
CA TYR A 323 16.41 -3.71 -8.81
C TYR A 323 14.97 -3.49 -9.28
N ALA A 324 14.76 -2.41 -10.03
CA ALA A 324 13.53 -2.21 -10.78
C ALA A 324 13.71 -2.69 -12.22
N VAL A 325 12.86 -3.60 -12.70
CA VAL A 325 12.97 -4.25 -14.01
C VAL A 325 11.65 -4.22 -14.78
N ASP A 326 11.71 -4.41 -16.10
CA ASP A 326 10.50 -4.65 -16.88
C ASP A 326 9.90 -6.02 -16.50
N PRO A 327 8.66 -6.09 -15.98
CA PRO A 327 7.99 -7.35 -15.67
C PRO A 327 7.83 -8.29 -16.86
N ASP A 328 7.79 -7.77 -18.08
CA ASP A 328 7.55 -8.55 -19.29
C ASP A 328 8.87 -9.08 -19.91
N ASP A 329 10.01 -8.81 -19.28
CA ASP A 329 11.33 -9.34 -19.64
C ASP A 329 11.86 -10.33 -18.59
N PRO A 330 11.50 -11.63 -18.70
CA PRO A 330 11.94 -12.65 -17.74
C PRO A 330 13.46 -12.87 -17.74
N GLU A 331 14.15 -12.59 -18.85
CA GLU A 331 15.60 -12.72 -18.93
C GLU A 331 16.30 -11.58 -18.16
N ALA A 332 15.77 -10.35 -18.24
CA ALA A 332 16.24 -9.24 -17.40
C ALA A 332 16.04 -9.52 -15.90
N VAL A 333 14.89 -10.08 -15.51
CA VAL A 333 14.64 -10.48 -14.11
C VAL A 333 15.64 -11.56 -13.68
N ALA A 334 15.83 -12.61 -14.49
CA ALA A 334 16.79 -13.68 -14.21
C ALA A 334 18.23 -13.17 -14.09
N GLN A 335 18.61 -12.18 -14.91
CA GLN A 335 19.92 -11.55 -14.81
C GLN A 335 20.10 -10.79 -13.49
N ARG A 336 19.06 -10.12 -12.98
CA ARG A 336 19.10 -9.50 -11.64
C ARG A 336 19.16 -10.54 -10.52
N MET A 337 18.48 -11.68 -10.68
CA MET A 337 18.61 -12.79 -9.73
C MET A 337 20.05 -13.30 -9.65
N LYS A 338 20.75 -13.45 -10.78
CA LYS A 338 22.19 -13.81 -10.80
C LYS A 338 23.06 -12.77 -10.10
N TRP A 339 22.83 -11.49 -10.36
CA TRP A 339 23.57 -10.41 -9.71
C TRP A 339 23.45 -10.46 -8.18
N ILE A 340 22.29 -10.87 -7.68
CA ILE A 340 22.04 -11.01 -6.24
C ILE A 340 22.66 -12.31 -5.70
N PHE A 341 22.40 -13.45 -6.35
CA PHE A 341 22.75 -14.76 -5.80
C PHE A 341 24.18 -15.23 -6.07
N GLU A 342 24.78 -14.83 -7.20
CA GLU A 342 26.11 -15.27 -7.62
C GLU A 342 27.16 -14.16 -7.44
N GLU A 343 26.80 -12.93 -7.79
CA GLU A 343 27.74 -11.79 -7.75
C GLU A 343 27.62 -10.97 -6.46
N HIS A 344 26.62 -11.26 -5.62
CA HIS A 344 26.38 -10.62 -4.33
C HIS A 344 26.38 -9.08 -4.39
N ARG A 345 25.83 -8.51 -5.47
CA ARG A 345 25.85 -7.05 -5.71
C ARG A 345 25.00 -6.24 -4.74
N ILE A 346 24.06 -6.89 -4.05
CA ILE A 346 23.20 -6.26 -3.05
C ILE A 346 23.53 -6.86 -1.68
N THR A 347 23.77 -6.00 -0.69
CA THR A 347 24.08 -6.42 0.68
C THR A 347 22.88 -6.22 1.60
N ALA A 348 22.80 -7.05 2.64
CA ALA A 348 21.74 -6.94 3.63
C ALA A 348 21.79 -5.60 4.37
N GLU A 349 23.00 -5.07 4.60
CA GLU A 349 23.24 -3.74 5.16
C GLU A 349 22.70 -2.63 4.25
N GLY A 350 22.91 -2.74 2.93
CA GLY A 350 22.38 -1.80 1.94
C GLY A 350 20.86 -1.75 1.93
N CYS A 351 20.21 -2.93 1.92
CA CYS A 351 18.76 -3.05 2.05
C CYS A 351 18.23 -2.36 3.32
N ARG A 352 18.83 -2.66 4.48
CA ARG A 352 18.41 -2.05 5.76
C ARG A 352 18.67 -0.55 5.81
N ALA A 353 19.80 -0.09 5.29
CA ALA A 353 20.13 1.35 5.24
C ALA A 353 19.13 2.13 4.39
N TRP A 354 18.66 1.55 3.28
CA TRP A 354 17.58 2.12 2.48
C TRP A 354 16.26 2.19 3.26
N VAL A 355 15.86 1.08 3.89
CA VAL A 355 14.58 1.03 4.62
C VAL A 355 14.58 1.89 5.88
N LYS A 356 15.74 2.18 6.50
CA LYS A 356 15.83 3.15 7.60
C LYS A 356 15.39 4.57 7.20
N LYS A 357 15.39 4.91 5.90
CA LYS A 357 14.82 6.15 5.35
C LYS A 357 13.28 6.08 5.18
N HIS A 358 12.67 4.96 5.54
CA HIS A 358 11.25 4.62 5.43
C HIS A 358 10.75 4.14 6.79
N ASN A 359 10.88 4.98 7.82
CA ASN A 359 10.49 4.66 9.18
C ASN A 359 9.24 5.42 9.62
N VAL A 360 8.57 4.91 10.66
CA VAL A 360 7.33 5.46 11.20
C VAL A 360 7.49 6.90 11.71
N GLU A 361 8.66 7.27 12.24
CA GLU A 361 8.91 8.63 12.72
C GLU A 361 8.94 9.66 11.59
N GLN A 362 9.62 9.36 10.48
CA GLN A 362 9.67 10.22 9.31
C GLN A 362 8.30 10.35 8.64
N GLN A 363 7.55 9.23 8.53
CA GLN A 363 6.16 9.25 8.09
C GLN A 363 5.32 10.19 8.95
N THR A 364 5.45 10.08 10.28
CA THR A 364 4.68 10.89 11.23
C THR A 364 5.06 12.37 11.16
N THR A 365 6.34 12.68 10.99
CA THR A 365 6.82 14.07 10.84
C THR A 365 6.20 14.74 9.61
N ALA A 366 6.07 14.01 8.49
CA ALA A 366 5.37 14.52 7.30
C ALA A 366 3.89 14.79 7.59
N PHE A 367 3.23 13.97 8.40
CA PHE A 367 1.85 14.20 8.83
C PHE A 367 1.74 15.45 9.71
N GLU A 368 2.63 15.63 10.68
CA GLU A 368 2.65 16.81 11.56
C GLU A 368 2.87 18.11 10.77
N GLN A 369 3.78 18.09 9.78
CA GLN A 369 3.97 19.23 8.89
C GLN A 369 2.67 19.55 8.13
N ALA A 370 2.03 18.55 7.52
CA ALA A 370 0.77 18.76 6.82
C ALA A 370 -0.32 19.31 7.75
N TYR A 371 -0.43 18.80 8.99
CA TYR A 371 -1.37 19.33 9.98
C TYR A 371 -1.08 20.78 10.36
N GLY A 372 0.19 21.12 10.56
CA GLY A 372 0.62 22.48 10.85
C GLY A 372 0.17 23.45 9.77
N GLU A 373 0.44 23.12 8.49
CA GLU A 373 0.00 23.92 7.33
C GLU A 373 -1.52 24.04 7.23
N MET A 374 -2.24 22.95 7.48
CA MET A 374 -3.71 22.92 7.45
C MET A 374 -4.32 23.84 8.51
N LEU A 375 -3.71 23.91 9.70
CA LEU A 375 -4.21 24.69 10.84
C LEU A 375 -3.71 26.15 10.84
N SER A 376 -2.55 26.43 10.25
CA SER A 376 -1.97 27.77 10.19
C SER A 376 -2.60 28.67 9.13
N THR A 377 -3.32 28.10 8.17
CA THR A 377 -3.98 28.85 7.09
C THR A 377 -5.27 29.48 7.64
N PRO A 378 -5.33 30.81 7.91
CA PRO A 378 -6.47 31.41 8.59
C PRO A 378 -7.69 31.47 7.65
N ASN A 379 -8.78 30.78 7.98
CA ASN A 379 -10.16 30.99 7.48
C ASN A 379 -10.37 31.32 5.97
N GLY A 380 -9.46 30.91 5.08
CA GLY A 380 -9.54 31.22 3.64
C GLY A 380 -10.47 30.31 2.82
N TRP A 381 -11.06 29.29 3.44
CA TRP A 381 -11.97 28.37 2.74
C TRP A 381 -13.40 28.92 2.79
N SER A 382 -13.64 30.07 2.16
CA SER A 382 -15.00 30.48 1.82
C SER A 382 -15.56 29.45 0.84
N HIS A 383 -16.52 28.66 1.31
CA HIS A 383 -17.27 27.71 0.48
C HIS A 383 -18.04 28.46 -0.62
N SER A 384 -17.44 28.54 -1.80
CA SER A 384 -18.10 29.02 -3.02
C SER A 384 -17.66 28.18 -4.21
N PHE A 385 -18.25 26.98 -4.36
CA PHE A 385 -18.40 26.29 -5.64
C PHE A 385 -19.67 25.44 -5.63
#